data_AF-A0A4R1YSU2-F1
#
_entry.id   AF-A0A4R1YSU2-F1
#
_cell.length_a   1.000
_cell.length_b   1.000
_cell.length_c   1.000
_cell.angle_alpha   90.00
_cell.angle_beta   90.00
_cell.angle_gamma   90.00
#
_symmetry.space_group_name_H-M   'P 1'
#
loop_
_entity.id
_entity.type
_entity.pdbx_description
1 polymer ?
#
loop_
_entity_poly.entity_id
_entity_poly.type
_entity_poly.pdbx_seq_one_letter_code
_entity_poly.pdbx_strand_id
1 'polypeptide(L)'
;MTFSPKDAERALRARYGEPAKAATDKVTGFKTGAGRVLAIDTRAKETRVWFRPPAPPPMEGIIVLPEPNNGNHHINGPLASLRRPDTQRVEIGSPSALERFLDWYDRGTAPEAKKPDPLDGIDFPAAFARFQDLVLRYDQPFTRFDEGLIAAWESYKPRVRDVALERLQADSWTPDEIGSGEIVAKVIDAIEIQATHGDLTNNMVFWQNRFGHANRDHRALIEAATTGKGLASIERLLFDLYRGDRQESEVFEDLSAATGAKYPLMAYLFFLKDMDRFMPIQPTGFDRVLAEIGFELRTLRNCTWSNYSEFNGVLEGLRQPIAQSAGLESVRLIDAHSLLWLFSALLRMEAKGELSNGAKASERYLGAREKSIAEMKHSVGKTVFNSNGQVIETKVKNKELRMSDAELEQLLRELLEVQGDRCAITGLRLQFRGTHSDDNMLPSLDRIDSSGHYERENLQIVCRFINFWKQASNDREFRRLLNLVRGIEASES
;
A
#
# COMPACT_ATOMS: atom_id res chain seq x y z
N MET A 1 15.43 29.48 44.56
CA MET A 1 15.87 29.97 43.24
C MET A 1 14.98 29.32 42.20
N THR A 2 14.23 30.09 41.44
CA THR A 2 13.37 29.59 40.36
C THR A 2 14.24 29.15 39.20
N PHE A 3 14.05 27.93 38.70
CA PHE A 3 14.80 27.42 37.56
C PHE A 3 14.46 28.19 36.28
N SER A 4 15.43 28.96 35.77
CA SER A 4 15.17 29.90 34.67
C SER A 4 15.29 29.23 33.30
N PRO A 5 14.55 29.71 32.27
CA PRO A 5 14.68 29.18 30.91
C PRO A 5 16.09 29.31 30.32
N LYS A 6 16.89 30.29 30.77
CA LYS A 6 18.29 30.43 30.36
C LYS A 6 19.17 29.31 30.91
N ASP A 7 18.92 28.89 32.14
CA ASP A 7 19.63 27.76 32.74
C ASP A 7 19.23 26.44 32.05
N ALA A 8 17.94 26.30 31.71
CA ALA A 8 17.45 25.19 30.92
C ALA A 8 18.05 25.16 29.49
N GLU A 9 18.16 26.31 28.82
CA GLU A 9 18.80 26.40 27.51
C GLU A 9 20.26 25.94 27.57
N ARG A 10 21.00 26.37 28.58
CA ARG A 10 22.39 25.97 28.77
C ARG A 10 22.52 24.46 28.99
N ALA A 11 21.63 23.86 29.79
CA ALA A 11 21.59 22.42 29.98
C ALA A 11 21.26 21.67 28.69
N LEU A 12 20.32 22.17 27.89
CA LEU A 12 19.95 21.58 26.59
C LEU A 12 21.09 21.68 25.57
N ARG A 13 21.83 22.79 25.52
CA ARG A 13 23.03 22.94 24.68
C ARG A 13 24.14 21.98 25.08
N ALA A 14 24.37 21.83 26.38
CA ALA A 14 25.34 20.88 26.89
C ALA A 14 25.00 19.42 26.53
N ARG A 15 23.70 19.10 26.43
CA ARG A 15 23.22 17.74 26.16
C ARG A 15 23.07 17.41 24.67
N TYR A 16 22.52 18.33 23.87
CA TYR A 16 22.16 18.09 22.46
C TYR A 16 23.00 18.87 21.45
N GLY A 17 23.94 19.70 21.92
CA GLY A 17 24.77 20.54 21.06
C GLY A 17 24.02 21.76 20.51
N GLU A 18 24.25 22.07 19.24
CA GLU A 18 23.69 23.28 18.62
C GLU A 18 22.17 23.19 18.43
N PRO A 19 21.43 24.30 18.62
CA PRO A 19 20.00 24.36 18.37
C PRO A 19 19.64 23.97 16.94
N ALA A 20 18.48 23.34 16.76
CA ALA A 20 17.98 22.84 15.48
C ALA A 20 17.67 23.96 14.45
N LYS A 21 17.69 25.22 14.88
CA LYS A 21 17.65 26.42 14.03
C LYS A 21 18.37 27.56 14.75
N ALA A 22 18.79 28.59 14.01
CA ALA A 22 19.36 29.80 14.60
C ALA A 22 18.51 30.29 15.78
N ALA A 23 19.15 30.44 16.94
CA ALA A 23 18.45 30.78 18.17
C ALA A 23 17.72 32.11 17.98
N THR A 24 16.40 32.08 18.12
CA THR A 24 15.61 33.31 18.20
C THR A 24 15.60 33.78 19.65
N ASP A 25 15.34 35.06 19.88
CA ASP A 25 15.14 35.65 21.21
C ASP A 25 13.92 35.09 21.96
N LYS A 26 13.18 34.13 21.37
CA LYS A 26 11.83 33.72 21.78
C LYS A 26 11.71 32.22 22.02
N VAL A 27 12.23 31.41 21.11
CA VAL A 27 12.16 29.94 21.18
C VAL A 27 13.48 29.35 20.71
N THR A 28 14.03 28.47 21.54
CA THR A 28 15.20 27.66 21.20
C THR A 28 14.77 26.20 21.18
N GLY A 29 15.05 25.51 20.08
CA GLY A 29 14.66 24.11 19.91
C GLY A 29 15.84 23.22 19.58
N PHE A 30 15.72 21.96 19.97
CA PHE A 30 16.78 20.96 19.90
C PHE A 30 16.24 19.67 19.28
N LYS A 31 17.13 18.92 18.65
CA LYS A 31 16.88 17.54 18.22
C LYS A 31 17.60 16.59 19.17
N THR A 32 16.90 15.58 19.67
CA THR A 32 17.51 14.51 20.46
C THR A 32 18.28 13.56 19.52
N GLY A 33 19.16 12.72 20.07
CA GLY A 33 19.87 11.70 19.30
C GLY A 33 18.94 10.70 18.59
N ALA A 34 17.71 10.54 19.07
CA ALA A 34 16.66 9.73 18.46
C ALA A 34 15.81 10.49 17.41
N GLY A 35 16.25 11.68 16.97
CA GLY A 35 15.58 12.48 15.93
C GLY A 35 14.30 13.19 16.39
N ARG A 36 13.98 13.17 17.69
CA ARG A 36 12.80 13.87 18.24
C ARG A 36 13.08 15.32 18.51
N VAL A 37 12.04 16.14 18.47
CA VAL A 37 12.16 17.60 18.57
C VAL A 37 11.52 18.06 19.88
N LEU A 38 12.25 18.91 20.61
CA LEU A 38 11.74 19.64 21.76
C LEU A 38 12.13 21.11 21.66
N ALA A 39 11.40 21.98 22.34
CA ALA A 39 11.69 23.41 22.35
C ALA A 39 11.36 24.06 23.69
N ILE A 40 12.05 25.15 24.02
CA ILE A 40 11.82 25.94 25.22
C ILE A 40 11.47 27.38 24.86
N ASP A 41 10.61 28.00 25.67
CA ASP A 41 10.31 29.43 25.58
C ASP A 41 11.32 30.21 26.42
N THR A 42 12.23 30.92 25.76
CA THR A 42 13.33 31.63 26.45
C THR A 42 12.87 32.95 27.10
N ARG A 43 11.62 33.38 26.87
CA ARG A 43 11.03 34.60 27.47
C ARG A 43 10.11 34.34 28.64
N ALA A 44 9.71 33.09 28.85
CA ALA A 44 8.79 32.75 29.92
C ALA A 44 9.43 33.00 31.30
N LYS A 45 8.62 33.28 32.31
CA LYS A 45 9.12 33.36 33.70
C LYS A 45 9.44 31.97 34.26
N GLU A 46 8.69 30.96 33.81
CA GLU A 46 8.83 29.56 34.18
C GLU A 46 9.44 28.77 33.04
N THR A 47 10.25 27.76 33.37
CA THR A 47 10.82 26.86 32.37
C THR A 47 9.75 25.94 31.84
N ARG A 48 9.35 26.15 30.59
CA ARG A 48 8.37 25.31 29.89
C ARG A 48 8.94 24.70 28.63
N VAL A 49 8.73 23.40 28.45
CA VAL A 49 9.25 22.62 27.34
C VAL A 49 8.09 22.09 26.49
N TRP A 50 8.10 22.38 25.20
CA TRP A 50 7.29 21.70 24.20
C TRP A 50 7.97 20.43 23.75
N PHE A 51 7.20 19.37 23.61
CA PHE A 51 7.70 18.08 23.17
C PHE A 51 6.56 17.27 22.51
N ARG A 52 6.93 16.32 21.67
CA ARG A 52 5.98 15.37 21.09
C ARG A 52 5.68 14.21 22.06
N PRO A 53 4.53 13.54 21.93
CA PRO A 53 4.20 12.33 22.71
C PRO A 53 5.36 11.32 22.76
N PRO A 54 5.42 10.45 23.79
CA PRO A 54 4.37 10.14 24.79
C PRO A 54 4.25 11.19 25.90
N ALA A 55 3.20 11.12 26.73
CA ALA A 55 3.08 11.94 27.94
C ALA A 55 4.02 11.42 29.06
N PRO A 56 4.67 12.30 29.83
CA PRO A 56 5.52 11.86 30.93
C PRO A 56 4.67 11.22 32.03
N PRO A 57 5.13 10.11 32.65
CA PRO A 57 4.55 9.65 33.89
C PRO A 57 4.65 10.74 34.98
N PRO A 58 3.87 10.65 36.08
CA PRO A 58 4.02 11.56 37.20
C PRO A 58 5.46 11.58 37.71
N MET A 59 6.10 12.75 37.65
CA MET A 59 7.50 12.94 38.05
C MET A 59 7.61 14.17 38.94
N GLU A 60 8.41 14.05 40.00
CA GLU A 60 8.63 15.13 40.94
C GLU A 60 9.24 16.36 40.24
N GLY A 61 8.60 17.52 40.40
CA GLY A 61 9.06 18.79 39.83
C GLY A 61 8.71 19.00 38.35
N ILE A 62 7.84 18.14 37.77
CA ILE A 62 7.33 18.26 36.40
C ILE A 62 5.80 18.34 36.44
N ILE A 63 5.24 19.37 35.80
CA ILE A 63 3.79 19.57 35.70
C ILE A 63 3.41 19.54 34.21
N VAL A 64 2.58 18.58 33.81
CA VAL A 64 2.01 18.54 32.45
C VAL A 64 0.92 19.60 32.35
N LEU A 65 1.04 20.51 31.39
CA LEU A 65 0.08 21.57 31.17
C LEU A 65 -1.06 21.05 30.28
N PRO A 66 -2.33 21.35 30.62
CA PRO A 66 -3.49 20.86 29.87
C PRO A 66 -3.58 21.46 28.46
N GLU A 67 -3.03 22.65 28.25
CA GLU A 67 -2.94 23.29 26.94
C GLU A 67 -1.49 23.41 26.47
N PRO A 68 -1.12 22.86 25.30
CA PRO A 68 0.24 22.92 24.82
C PRO A 68 0.62 24.32 24.31
N ASN A 69 -0.36 25.18 23.97
CA ASN A 69 -0.13 26.54 23.49
C ASN A 69 0.98 26.59 22.41
N ASN A 70 0.80 25.77 21.38
CA ASN A 70 1.77 25.52 20.31
C ASN A 70 1.50 26.35 19.03
N GLY A 71 0.56 27.31 19.09
CA GLY A 71 0.28 28.27 18.02
C GLY A 71 1.38 29.33 17.80
N ASN A 72 2.42 29.36 18.65
CA ASN A 72 3.50 30.33 18.58
C ASN A 72 4.18 30.32 17.19
N HIS A 73 4.17 31.44 16.47
CA HIS A 73 4.74 31.57 15.11
C HIS A 73 6.24 31.22 15.02
N HIS A 74 6.97 31.22 16.14
CA HIS A 74 8.37 30.79 16.22
C HIS A 74 8.56 29.26 16.28
N ILE A 75 7.51 28.48 16.46
CA ILE A 75 7.56 27.02 16.29
C ILE A 75 7.39 26.73 14.79
N ASN A 76 8.46 26.84 14.02
CA ASN A 76 8.43 26.78 12.55
C ASN A 76 9.67 26.05 12.00
N GLY A 77 9.66 25.76 10.70
CA GLY A 77 10.76 25.08 10.03
C GLY A 77 11.13 23.76 10.73
N PRO A 78 12.37 23.58 11.22
CA PRO A 78 12.80 22.39 11.95
C PRO A 78 11.99 22.06 13.23
N LEU A 79 11.22 23.02 13.75
CA LEU A 79 10.35 22.84 14.93
C LEU A 79 8.87 22.64 14.56
N ALA A 80 8.51 22.64 13.26
CA ALA A 80 7.12 22.61 12.81
C ALA A 80 6.34 21.38 13.31
N SER A 81 7.03 20.27 13.60
CA SER A 81 6.42 19.07 14.19
C SER A 81 5.79 19.30 15.56
N LEU A 82 6.17 20.37 16.28
CA LEU A 82 5.57 20.77 17.55
C LEU A 82 4.28 21.61 17.37
N ARG A 83 3.81 21.86 16.15
CA ARG A 83 2.48 22.46 15.89
C ARG A 83 1.35 21.43 15.85
N ARG A 84 1.67 20.14 15.91
CA ARG A 84 0.66 19.08 15.81
C ARG A 84 -0.31 19.15 17.01
N PRO A 85 -1.58 18.76 16.84
CA PRO A 85 -2.56 18.74 17.92
C PRO A 85 -2.14 17.88 19.12
N ASP A 86 -1.32 16.85 18.89
CA ASP A 86 -0.81 15.92 19.91
C ASP A 86 0.42 16.44 20.67
N THR A 87 0.89 17.66 20.38
CA THR A 87 2.03 18.27 21.09
C THR A 87 1.68 18.45 22.56
N GLN A 88 2.63 18.20 23.44
CA GLN A 88 2.49 18.40 24.87
C GLN A 88 3.43 19.50 25.37
N ARG A 89 3.09 20.06 26.53
CA ARG A 89 3.92 21.06 27.19
C ARG A 89 4.02 20.76 28.67
N VAL A 90 5.22 20.79 29.19
CA VAL A 90 5.49 20.63 30.62
C VAL A 90 6.11 21.88 31.19
N GLU A 91 5.84 22.13 32.46
CA GLU A 91 6.58 23.06 33.29
C GLU A 91 7.57 22.29 34.17
N ILE A 92 8.79 22.82 34.29
CA ILE A 92 9.90 22.17 34.98
C ILE A 92 10.40 23.09 36.10
N GLY A 93 10.32 22.61 37.33
CA GLY A 93 10.58 23.42 38.53
C GLY A 93 12.05 23.48 38.99
N SER A 94 12.92 22.59 38.52
CA SER A 94 14.31 22.51 38.98
C SER A 94 15.27 21.90 37.93
N PRO A 95 16.59 22.13 38.05
CA PRO A 95 17.59 21.48 37.19
C PRO A 95 17.50 19.95 37.23
N SER A 96 17.35 19.35 38.42
CA SER A 96 17.20 17.90 38.56
C SER A 96 15.89 17.37 37.96
N ALA A 97 14.82 18.17 37.96
CA ALA A 97 13.59 17.83 37.26
C ALA A 97 13.78 17.89 35.73
N LEU A 98 14.57 18.84 35.22
CA LEU A 98 14.93 18.87 33.80
C LEU A 98 15.76 17.64 33.43
N GLU A 99 16.77 17.28 34.21
CA GLU A 99 17.59 16.09 33.94
C GLU A 99 16.74 14.82 33.92
N ARG A 100 15.85 14.62 34.91
CA ARG A 100 14.90 13.50 34.91
C ARG A 100 13.98 13.52 33.69
N PHE A 101 13.47 14.69 33.32
CA PHE A 101 12.64 14.85 32.14
C PHE A 101 13.40 14.46 30.87
N LEU A 102 14.62 14.97 30.68
CA LEU A 102 15.43 14.71 29.49
C LEU A 102 15.94 13.28 29.46
N ASP A 103 16.25 12.67 30.61
CA ASP A 103 16.61 11.26 30.68
C ASP A 103 15.43 10.38 30.28
N TRP A 104 14.23 10.64 30.80
CA TRP A 104 13.03 9.94 30.36
C TRP A 104 12.72 10.23 28.89
N TYR A 105 12.82 11.49 28.47
CA TYR A 105 12.46 11.90 27.12
C TYR A 105 13.46 11.36 26.11
N ASP A 106 14.75 11.31 26.39
CA ASP A 106 15.76 10.67 25.53
C ASP A 106 15.62 9.16 25.49
N ARG A 107 15.26 8.55 26.62
CA ARG A 107 14.76 7.17 26.70
C ARG A 107 13.36 7.02 26.11
N GLY A 108 12.87 7.98 25.32
CA GLY A 108 11.54 7.94 24.72
C GLY A 108 11.45 6.83 23.68
N THR A 109 10.95 5.72 24.20
CA THR A 109 11.37 4.33 24.00
C THR A 109 12.74 4.07 24.65
N ALA A 110 12.75 3.29 25.75
CA ALA A 110 13.71 2.20 25.87
C ALA A 110 13.80 1.49 24.48
N PRO A 111 14.71 0.57 24.17
CA PRO A 111 14.29 -0.43 23.16
C PRO A 111 12.91 -0.87 23.66
N GLU A 112 11.83 -0.59 22.92
CA GLU A 112 10.44 -0.96 23.25
C GLU A 112 10.58 -2.32 23.89
N ALA A 113 10.51 -2.49 25.23
CA ALA A 113 11.34 -3.48 25.97
C ALA A 113 11.66 -4.71 25.11
N LYS A 114 12.76 -4.67 24.32
CA LYS A 114 12.85 -5.29 22.96
C LYS A 114 11.64 -6.18 22.74
N LYS A 115 10.46 -5.63 22.34
CA LYS A 115 9.14 -6.24 22.49
C LYS A 115 9.39 -7.68 22.12
N PRO A 116 9.37 -8.61 23.12
CA PRO A 116 10.16 -9.84 23.09
C PRO A 116 10.10 -10.31 21.68
N ASP A 117 11.26 -10.35 20.99
CA ASP A 117 11.31 -10.57 19.55
C ASP A 117 10.21 -11.59 19.28
N PRO A 118 9.17 -11.29 18.48
CA PRO A 118 8.05 -12.21 18.38
C PRO A 118 8.52 -13.60 17.91
N LEU A 119 9.78 -13.70 17.48
CA LEU A 119 10.47 -14.92 17.13
C LEU A 119 11.55 -15.36 18.14
N ASP A 120 11.59 -14.80 19.35
CA ASP A 120 12.56 -15.15 20.40
C ASP A 120 12.35 -16.62 20.79
N GLY A 121 13.37 -17.45 20.57
CA GLY A 121 13.28 -18.90 20.73
C GLY A 121 12.76 -19.69 19.52
N ILE A 122 12.38 -19.03 18.41
CA ILE A 122 12.03 -19.69 17.15
C ILE A 122 13.30 -19.98 16.35
N ASP A 123 13.59 -21.25 16.11
CA ASP A 123 14.57 -21.69 15.11
C ASP A 123 13.94 -21.65 13.71
N PHE A 124 13.78 -20.44 13.18
CA PHE A 124 13.20 -20.27 11.85
C PHE A 124 14.01 -20.96 10.74
N PRO A 125 15.36 -20.98 10.73
CA PRO A 125 16.13 -21.75 9.77
C PRO A 125 15.74 -23.25 9.73
N ALA A 126 15.56 -23.89 10.90
CA ALA A 126 15.08 -25.27 10.95
C ALA A 126 13.66 -25.42 10.40
N ALA A 127 12.75 -24.51 10.76
CA ALA A 127 11.38 -24.49 10.23
C ALA A 127 11.35 -24.27 8.71
N PHE A 128 12.21 -23.40 8.17
CA PHE A 128 12.33 -23.16 6.74
C PHE A 128 12.91 -24.36 5.99
N ALA A 129 13.91 -25.06 6.57
CA ALA A 129 14.41 -26.31 6.03
C ALA A 129 13.33 -27.39 5.99
N ARG A 130 12.48 -27.46 7.03
CA ARG A 130 11.31 -28.33 7.06
C ARG A 130 10.29 -27.98 5.99
N PHE A 131 10.00 -26.70 5.79
CA PHE A 131 9.17 -26.23 4.69
C PHE A 131 9.73 -26.66 3.33
N GLN A 132 11.03 -26.49 3.09
CA GLN A 132 11.69 -26.89 1.84
C GLN A 132 11.60 -28.41 1.58
N ASP A 133 11.78 -29.24 2.61
CA ASP A 133 11.61 -30.70 2.51
C ASP A 133 10.18 -31.07 2.06
N LEU A 134 9.17 -30.45 2.67
CA LEU A 134 7.78 -30.70 2.32
C LEU A 134 7.45 -30.24 0.90
N VAL A 135 7.97 -29.08 0.50
CA VAL A 135 7.82 -28.56 -0.87
C VAL A 135 8.47 -29.52 -1.85
N LEU A 136 9.72 -29.94 -1.63
CA LEU A 136 10.45 -30.85 -2.52
C LEU A 136 9.75 -32.22 -2.69
N ARG A 137 9.06 -32.69 -1.64
CA ARG A 137 8.26 -33.92 -1.71
C ARG A 137 6.97 -33.77 -2.53
N TYR A 138 6.53 -32.56 -2.81
CA TYR A 138 5.30 -32.25 -3.53
C TYR A 138 5.52 -31.65 -4.93
N ASP A 139 6.51 -30.75 -5.07
CA ASP A 139 6.86 -30.00 -6.28
C ASP A 139 8.36 -29.57 -6.24
N GLN A 140 8.78 -28.66 -7.12
CA GLN A 140 10.13 -28.08 -7.13
C GLN A 140 10.40 -27.23 -5.88
N PRO A 141 11.66 -27.16 -5.40
CA PRO A 141 12.07 -26.33 -4.27
C PRO A 141 11.58 -24.89 -4.38
N PHE A 142 11.25 -24.30 -3.24
CA PHE A 142 10.91 -22.88 -3.19
C PHE A 142 12.19 -22.03 -3.37
N THR A 143 12.14 -21.09 -4.30
CA THR A 143 13.21 -20.14 -4.61
C THR A 143 12.76 -18.70 -4.41
N ARG A 144 11.56 -18.36 -4.89
CA ARG A 144 10.97 -17.02 -4.87
C ARG A 144 9.45 -17.07 -4.97
N PHE A 145 8.78 -15.96 -4.64
CA PHE A 145 7.32 -15.90 -4.48
C PHE A 145 6.51 -15.78 -5.77
N ASP A 146 7.15 -15.44 -6.88
CA ASP A 146 6.53 -15.22 -8.20
C ASP A 146 6.67 -16.42 -9.15
N GLU A 147 7.17 -17.57 -8.67
CA GLU A 147 7.22 -18.82 -9.43
C GLU A 147 6.87 -20.05 -8.57
N GLY A 148 6.80 -21.22 -9.23
CA GLY A 148 6.57 -22.51 -8.58
C GLY A 148 5.22 -22.63 -7.87
N LEU A 149 5.16 -23.57 -6.92
CA LEU A 149 3.95 -23.95 -6.19
C LEU A 149 3.29 -22.76 -5.48
N ILE A 150 4.10 -21.91 -4.84
CA ILE A 150 3.59 -20.78 -4.07
C ILE A 150 2.92 -19.74 -4.96
N ALA A 151 3.49 -19.44 -6.13
CA ALA A 151 2.85 -18.53 -7.08
C ALA A 151 1.56 -19.13 -7.64
N ALA A 152 1.55 -20.43 -7.94
CA ALA A 152 0.37 -21.12 -8.44
C ALA A 152 -0.80 -21.10 -7.43
N TRP A 153 -0.50 -21.22 -6.14
CA TRP A 153 -1.53 -21.33 -5.09
C TRP A 153 -1.90 -19.99 -4.46
N GLU A 154 -0.96 -19.06 -4.32
CA GLU A 154 -1.11 -17.90 -3.43
C GLU A 154 -1.18 -16.54 -4.16
N SER A 155 -0.76 -16.46 -5.43
CA SER A 155 -0.74 -15.21 -6.22
C SER A 155 -2.13 -14.60 -6.51
N TYR A 156 -3.22 -15.29 -6.16
CA TYR A 156 -4.57 -14.79 -6.38
C TYR A 156 -4.97 -13.69 -5.38
N LYS A 157 -4.38 -13.64 -4.18
CA LYS A 157 -4.84 -12.74 -3.10
C LYS A 157 -4.79 -11.25 -3.47
N PRO A 158 -3.69 -10.71 -4.03
CA PRO A 158 -3.67 -9.32 -4.50
C PRO A 158 -4.75 -9.05 -5.57
N ARG A 159 -4.92 -9.97 -6.52
CA ARG A 159 -5.91 -9.83 -7.60
C ARG A 159 -7.34 -9.83 -7.07
N VAL A 160 -7.64 -10.66 -6.05
CA VAL A 160 -8.94 -10.64 -5.37
C VAL A 160 -9.13 -9.32 -4.64
N ARG A 161 -8.08 -8.80 -3.97
CA ARG A 161 -8.14 -7.50 -3.29
C ARG A 161 -8.41 -6.36 -4.26
N ASP A 162 -7.76 -6.33 -5.42
CA ASP A 162 -7.95 -5.27 -6.42
C ASP A 162 -9.41 -5.24 -6.89
N VAL A 163 -9.99 -6.41 -7.21
CA VAL A 163 -11.41 -6.53 -7.58
C VAL A 163 -12.32 -6.15 -6.41
N ALA A 164 -11.98 -6.56 -5.18
CA ALA A 164 -12.74 -6.21 -3.99
C ALA A 164 -12.78 -4.70 -3.76
N LEU A 165 -11.66 -4.00 -3.95
CA LEU A 165 -11.60 -2.54 -3.82
C LEU A 165 -12.38 -1.82 -4.92
N GLU A 166 -12.33 -2.33 -6.16
CA GLU A 166 -13.14 -1.81 -7.28
C GLU A 166 -14.65 -1.91 -6.99
N ARG A 167 -15.10 -2.94 -6.27
CA ARG A 167 -16.49 -3.13 -5.83
C ARG A 167 -16.84 -2.35 -4.57
N LEU A 168 -15.93 -2.32 -3.60
CA LEU A 168 -16.12 -1.68 -2.30
C LEU A 168 -16.29 -0.17 -2.44
N GLN A 169 -15.45 0.47 -3.27
CA GLN A 169 -15.46 1.91 -3.54
C GLN A 169 -15.56 2.78 -2.28
N ALA A 170 -14.84 2.42 -1.21
CA ALA A 170 -15.01 3.05 0.10
C ALA A 170 -14.76 4.57 0.09
N ASP A 171 -13.85 5.04 -0.78
CA ASP A 171 -13.54 6.47 -0.91
C ASP A 171 -14.71 7.34 -1.38
N SER A 172 -15.71 6.73 -2.03
CA SER A 172 -16.91 7.45 -2.47
C SER A 172 -17.98 7.55 -1.39
N TRP A 173 -17.80 6.89 -0.23
CA TRP A 173 -18.86 6.81 0.77
C TRP A 173 -19.04 8.14 1.51
N THR A 174 -20.30 8.43 1.83
CA THR A 174 -20.71 9.63 2.55
C THR A 174 -21.40 9.28 3.88
N PRO A 175 -21.36 10.17 4.89
CA PRO A 175 -22.02 9.92 6.16
C PRO A 175 -23.54 9.70 6.06
N ASP A 176 -24.19 10.24 5.03
CA ASP A 176 -25.64 10.14 4.81
C ASP A 176 -26.08 8.76 4.29
N GLU A 177 -25.15 7.97 3.74
CA GLU A 177 -25.42 6.59 3.32
C GLU A 177 -25.53 5.63 4.51
N ILE A 178 -25.19 6.07 5.73
CA ILE A 178 -25.22 5.21 6.92
C ILE A 178 -26.67 4.97 7.37
N GLY A 179 -27.05 3.69 7.39
CA GLY A 179 -28.41 3.22 7.60
C GLY A 179 -29.20 2.97 6.32
N SER A 180 -28.65 3.30 5.15
CA SER A 180 -29.32 3.11 3.85
C SER A 180 -29.27 1.67 3.33
N GLY A 181 -28.25 0.90 3.74
CA GLY A 181 -27.96 -0.43 3.19
C GLY A 181 -26.91 -0.44 2.07
N GLU A 182 -26.57 0.71 1.49
CA GLU A 182 -25.61 0.83 0.37
C GLU A 182 -24.19 0.41 0.78
N ILE A 183 -23.74 0.78 1.98
CA ILE A 183 -22.40 0.45 2.47
C ILE A 183 -22.28 -1.06 2.68
N VAL A 184 -23.26 -1.67 3.36
CA VAL A 184 -23.28 -3.12 3.57
C VAL A 184 -23.40 -3.87 2.24
N ALA A 185 -24.20 -3.38 1.29
CA ALA A 185 -24.31 -3.99 -0.03
C ALA A 185 -22.97 -4.04 -0.78
N LYS A 186 -22.23 -2.92 -0.80
CA LYS A 186 -20.88 -2.85 -1.39
C LYS A 186 -19.88 -3.77 -0.69
N VAL A 187 -19.95 -3.88 0.63
CA VAL A 187 -19.09 -4.81 1.39
C VAL A 187 -19.43 -6.27 1.07
N ILE A 188 -20.71 -6.62 0.96
CA ILE A 188 -21.13 -7.98 0.55
C ILE A 188 -20.61 -8.28 -0.86
N ASP A 189 -20.75 -7.35 -1.81
CA ASP A 189 -20.27 -7.53 -3.19
C ASP A 189 -18.74 -7.68 -3.27
N ALA A 190 -18.00 -6.96 -2.42
CA ALA A 190 -16.55 -7.10 -2.27
C ALA A 190 -16.13 -8.42 -1.60
N ILE A 191 -17.03 -9.12 -0.90
CA ILE A 191 -16.78 -10.44 -0.32
C ILE A 191 -17.13 -11.54 -1.33
N GLU A 192 -18.29 -11.45 -1.97
CA GLU A 192 -18.86 -12.47 -2.86
C GLU A 192 -18.26 -12.39 -4.29
N ILE A 193 -16.95 -12.52 -4.37
CA ILE A 193 -16.21 -12.52 -5.65
C ILE A 193 -16.14 -13.95 -6.18
N GLN A 194 -16.81 -14.18 -7.30
CA GLN A 194 -16.69 -15.37 -8.13
C GLN A 194 -16.68 -14.97 -9.60
N ALA A 195 -15.57 -15.22 -10.29
CA ALA A 195 -15.51 -15.04 -11.73
C ALA A 195 -16.31 -16.14 -12.44
N THR A 196 -17.18 -15.76 -13.39
CA THR A 196 -17.88 -16.69 -14.30
C THR A 196 -16.92 -17.34 -15.30
N HIS A 197 -15.80 -16.65 -15.61
CA HIS A 197 -14.74 -17.13 -16.49
C HIS A 197 -13.36 -16.75 -15.90
N GLY A 198 -12.53 -17.73 -15.55
CA GLY A 198 -11.22 -17.55 -14.92
C GLY A 198 -11.12 -18.15 -13.51
N ASP A 199 -9.91 -18.19 -12.95
CA ASP A 199 -9.60 -18.74 -11.61
C ASP A 199 -9.55 -17.63 -10.55
N LEU A 200 -10.57 -16.77 -10.48
CA LEU A 200 -10.60 -15.70 -9.47
C LEU A 200 -11.86 -15.80 -8.61
N THR A 201 -11.70 -16.44 -7.45
CA THR A 201 -12.71 -16.61 -6.41
C THR A 201 -12.13 -16.15 -5.08
N ASN A 202 -12.91 -15.42 -4.29
CA ASN A 202 -12.49 -15.10 -2.93
C ASN A 202 -12.58 -16.36 -2.04
N ASN A 203 -11.42 -16.96 -1.76
CA ASN A 203 -11.29 -18.13 -0.89
C ASN A 203 -10.75 -17.77 0.51
N MET A 204 -10.55 -16.48 0.80
CA MET A 204 -10.06 -16.02 2.11
C MET A 204 -11.19 -15.98 3.16
N VAL A 205 -12.43 -15.84 2.70
CA VAL A 205 -13.64 -15.80 3.53
C VAL A 205 -14.60 -16.89 3.06
N PHE A 206 -15.23 -17.61 3.98
CA PHE A 206 -16.22 -18.62 3.64
C PHE A 206 -17.59 -17.96 3.40
N TRP A 207 -17.89 -17.57 2.16
CA TRP A 207 -19.11 -16.82 1.80
C TRP A 207 -20.16 -17.63 1.05
N GLN A 208 -19.76 -18.73 0.41
CA GLN A 208 -20.66 -19.55 -0.42
C GLN A 208 -21.71 -20.28 0.42
N ASN A 209 -22.91 -20.45 -0.14
CA ASN A 209 -24.01 -21.14 0.54
C ASN A 209 -23.90 -22.67 0.57
N ARG A 210 -22.71 -23.25 0.42
CA ARG A 210 -22.53 -24.70 0.22
C ARG A 210 -22.96 -25.52 1.43
N PHE A 211 -22.78 -24.98 2.63
CA PHE A 211 -23.15 -25.63 3.90
C PHE A 211 -24.29 -24.89 4.61
N GLY A 212 -25.06 -24.09 3.87
CA GLY A 212 -26.18 -23.31 4.41
C GLY A 212 -25.78 -21.95 4.99
N HIS A 213 -26.80 -21.09 5.16
CA HIS A 213 -26.63 -19.67 5.48
C HIS A 213 -25.90 -19.43 6.81
N ALA A 214 -26.09 -20.30 7.81
CA ALA A 214 -25.47 -20.19 9.12
C ALA A 214 -23.94 -20.33 9.11
N ASN A 215 -23.38 -20.96 8.08
CA ASN A 215 -21.95 -21.20 7.98
C ASN A 215 -21.19 -20.08 7.26
N ARG A 216 -21.89 -19.11 6.65
CA ARG A 216 -21.23 -17.99 5.97
C ARG A 216 -20.57 -17.06 6.99
N ASP A 217 -19.33 -16.69 6.75
CA ASP A 217 -18.58 -15.79 7.65
C ASP A 217 -19.21 -14.40 7.71
N HIS A 218 -19.79 -13.90 6.62
CA HIS A 218 -20.44 -12.59 6.53
C HIS A 218 -21.95 -12.64 6.75
N ARG A 219 -22.48 -13.70 7.38
CA ARG A 219 -23.92 -13.88 7.62
C ARG A 219 -24.58 -12.67 8.28
N ALA A 220 -23.94 -12.08 9.29
CA ALA A 220 -24.46 -10.92 10.01
C ALA A 220 -24.71 -9.71 9.08
N LEU A 221 -23.87 -9.53 8.05
CA LEU A 221 -24.05 -8.46 7.06
C LEU A 221 -25.29 -8.74 6.19
N ILE A 222 -25.46 -9.98 5.73
CA ILE A 222 -26.63 -10.40 4.94
C ILE A 222 -27.91 -10.22 5.77
N GLU A 223 -27.90 -10.66 7.04
CA GLU A 223 -29.06 -10.55 7.93
C GLU A 223 -29.40 -9.09 8.23
N ALA A 224 -28.41 -8.23 8.44
CA ALA A 224 -28.61 -6.79 8.63
C ALA A 224 -29.21 -6.13 7.38
N ALA A 225 -28.69 -6.46 6.19
CA ALA A 225 -29.22 -5.96 4.92
C ALA A 225 -30.66 -6.42 4.66
N THR A 226 -30.99 -7.67 5.02
CA THR A 226 -32.31 -8.26 4.75
C THR A 226 -33.37 -7.80 5.75
N THR A 227 -32.99 -7.66 7.02
CA THR A 227 -33.96 -7.39 8.11
C THR A 227 -33.95 -5.94 8.58
N GLY A 228 -32.95 -5.14 8.19
CA GLY A 228 -32.70 -3.79 8.71
C GLY A 228 -32.21 -3.74 10.16
N LYS A 229 -32.24 -4.87 10.89
CA LYS A 229 -31.88 -4.91 12.32
C LYS A 229 -30.37 -4.70 12.49
N GLY A 230 -30.00 -3.62 13.18
CA GLY A 230 -28.59 -3.28 13.43
C GLY A 230 -27.84 -2.73 12.21
N LEU A 231 -28.53 -2.52 11.08
CA LEU A 231 -27.93 -2.09 9.82
C LEU A 231 -27.12 -0.78 9.96
N ALA A 232 -27.75 0.27 10.49
CA ALA A 232 -27.07 1.56 10.69
C ALA A 232 -25.85 1.47 11.61
N SER A 233 -25.88 0.59 12.62
CA SER A 233 -24.74 0.36 13.52
C SER A 233 -23.58 -0.33 12.78
N ILE A 234 -23.89 -1.34 11.97
CA ILE A 234 -22.88 -2.05 11.18
C ILE A 234 -22.29 -1.12 10.11
N GLU A 235 -23.12 -0.35 9.40
CA GLU A 235 -22.67 0.61 8.40
C GLU A 235 -21.82 1.73 9.01
N ARG A 236 -22.14 2.19 10.22
CA ARG A 236 -21.29 3.12 10.96
C ARG A 236 -19.90 2.54 11.20
N LEU A 237 -19.81 1.30 11.69
CA LEU A 237 -18.53 0.63 11.97
C LEU A 237 -17.71 0.39 10.70
N LEU A 238 -18.37 0.00 9.60
CA LEU A 238 -17.73 -0.17 8.29
C LEU A 238 -17.25 1.18 7.74
N PHE A 239 -18.05 2.23 7.87
CA PHE A 239 -17.65 3.59 7.50
C PHE A 239 -16.45 4.04 8.33
N ASP A 240 -16.47 3.85 9.65
CA ASP A 240 -15.37 4.21 10.53
C ASP A 240 -14.08 3.44 10.19
N LEU A 241 -14.19 2.18 9.75
CA LEU A 241 -13.04 1.37 9.31
C LEU A 241 -12.33 1.97 8.09
N TYR A 242 -13.08 2.43 7.07
CA TYR A 242 -12.50 2.85 5.79
C TYR A 242 -12.39 4.37 5.61
N ARG A 243 -13.24 5.16 6.28
CA ARG A 243 -13.36 6.62 6.11
C ARG A 243 -13.22 7.41 7.41
N GLY A 244 -13.37 6.77 8.57
CA GLY A 244 -13.27 7.44 9.86
C GLY A 244 -11.84 7.52 10.42
N ASP A 245 -11.69 8.36 11.43
CA ASP A 245 -10.44 8.52 12.20
C ASP A 245 -10.44 7.70 13.50
N ARG A 246 -11.40 6.79 13.66
CA ARG A 246 -11.54 5.97 14.87
C ARG A 246 -10.38 4.98 14.97
N GLN A 247 -9.95 4.69 16.19
CA GLN A 247 -8.88 3.73 16.43
C GLN A 247 -9.25 2.36 15.89
N GLU A 248 -8.34 1.77 15.11
CA GLU A 248 -8.50 0.47 14.46
C GLU A 248 -8.84 -0.65 15.47
N SER A 249 -8.25 -0.59 16.66
CA SER A 249 -8.53 -1.51 17.77
C SER A 249 -9.99 -1.48 18.21
N GLU A 250 -10.54 -0.28 18.43
CA GLU A 250 -11.92 -0.10 18.84
C GLU A 250 -12.90 -0.54 17.75
N VAL A 251 -12.62 -0.16 16.49
CA VAL A 251 -13.43 -0.57 15.35
C VAL A 251 -13.42 -2.10 15.19
N PHE A 252 -12.26 -2.73 15.36
CA PHE A 252 -12.14 -4.19 15.29
C PHE A 252 -13.00 -4.87 16.36
N GLU A 253 -12.89 -4.45 17.63
CA GLU A 253 -13.64 -5.07 18.72
C GLU A 253 -15.16 -4.93 18.55
N ASP A 254 -15.63 -3.72 18.21
CA ASP A 254 -17.04 -3.46 18.02
C ASP A 254 -17.62 -4.21 16.81
N LEU A 255 -16.89 -4.25 15.70
CA LEU A 255 -17.32 -4.95 14.49
C LEU A 255 -17.25 -6.47 14.67
N SER A 256 -16.25 -6.98 15.41
CA SER A 256 -16.17 -8.39 15.82
C SER A 256 -17.39 -8.78 16.64
N ALA A 257 -17.76 -7.97 17.64
CA ALA A 257 -18.96 -8.19 18.45
C ALA A 257 -20.25 -8.15 17.61
N ALA A 258 -20.36 -7.19 16.68
CA ALA A 258 -21.53 -7.04 15.82
C ALA A 258 -21.69 -8.16 14.77
N THR A 259 -20.60 -8.81 14.36
CA THR A 259 -20.61 -9.83 13.29
C THR A 259 -20.46 -11.27 13.78
N GLY A 260 -20.45 -11.49 15.11
CA GLY A 260 -20.39 -12.82 15.71
C GLY A 260 -18.97 -13.39 15.79
N ALA A 261 -17.97 -12.52 15.96
CA ALA A 261 -16.55 -12.85 16.16
C ALA A 261 -15.97 -13.76 15.06
N LYS A 262 -16.30 -13.44 13.81
CA LYS A 262 -15.87 -14.19 12.62
C LYS A 262 -14.49 -13.72 12.17
N TYR A 263 -13.46 -14.42 12.67
CA TYR A 263 -12.08 -14.02 12.43
C TYR A 263 -11.67 -13.87 10.96
N PRO A 264 -12.03 -14.81 10.05
CA PRO A 264 -11.73 -14.65 8.63
C PRO A 264 -12.38 -13.42 8.00
N LEU A 265 -13.61 -13.09 8.41
CA LEU A 265 -14.28 -11.86 7.96
C LEU A 265 -13.51 -10.63 8.45
N MET A 266 -13.20 -10.55 9.74
CA MET A 266 -12.51 -9.42 10.34
C MET A 266 -11.15 -9.18 9.68
N ALA A 267 -10.35 -10.23 9.55
CA ALA A 267 -9.04 -10.14 8.92
C ALA A 267 -9.12 -9.76 7.44
N TYR A 268 -10.13 -10.23 6.71
CA TYR A 268 -10.34 -9.84 5.32
C TYR A 268 -10.68 -8.36 5.17
N LEU A 269 -11.57 -7.81 6.01
CA LEU A 269 -11.93 -6.39 5.95
C LEU A 269 -10.71 -5.48 6.22
N PHE A 270 -9.86 -5.85 7.18
CA PHE A 270 -8.62 -5.13 7.45
C PHE A 270 -7.58 -5.30 6.33
N PHE A 271 -7.49 -6.49 5.73
CA PHE A 271 -6.66 -6.72 4.54
C PHE A 271 -7.08 -5.84 3.34
N LEU A 272 -8.39 -5.60 3.15
CA LEU A 272 -8.85 -4.64 2.15
C LEU A 272 -8.39 -3.22 2.50
N LYS A 273 -8.47 -2.81 3.78
CA LYS A 273 -8.02 -1.49 4.24
C LYS A 273 -6.54 -1.25 3.92
N ASP A 274 -5.65 -2.15 4.33
CA ASP A 274 -4.21 -1.99 4.11
C ASP A 274 -3.48 -3.35 4.07
N MET A 275 -3.11 -3.78 2.86
CA MET A 275 -2.40 -5.03 2.61
C MET A 275 -0.94 -5.01 3.08
N ASP A 276 -0.36 -3.85 3.38
CA ASP A 276 1.01 -3.78 3.89
C ASP A 276 1.05 -3.87 5.43
N ARG A 277 -0.12 -3.89 6.09
CA ARG A 277 -0.25 -3.94 7.56
C ARG A 277 -1.09 -5.09 8.08
N PHE A 278 -2.07 -5.55 7.31
CA PHE A 278 -3.11 -6.47 7.79
C PHE A 278 -3.30 -7.65 6.85
N MET A 279 -3.13 -8.86 7.37
CA MET A 279 -3.22 -10.09 6.60
C MET A 279 -4.52 -10.85 6.86
N PRO A 280 -5.06 -11.60 5.87
CA PRO A 280 -6.17 -12.50 6.11
C PRO A 280 -5.74 -13.62 7.07
N ILE A 281 -6.72 -14.26 7.72
CA ILE A 281 -6.43 -15.38 8.62
C ILE A 281 -7.50 -16.45 8.53
N GLN A 282 -7.06 -17.70 8.50
CA GLN A 282 -7.90 -18.89 8.58
C GLN A 282 -7.39 -19.74 9.75
N PRO A 283 -8.09 -19.70 10.91
CA PRO A 283 -7.49 -20.08 12.19
C PRO A 283 -6.90 -21.49 12.26
N THR A 284 -7.60 -22.51 11.74
CA THR A 284 -7.14 -23.90 11.81
C THR A 284 -5.89 -24.17 10.97
N GLY A 285 -5.65 -23.36 9.94
CA GLY A 285 -4.42 -23.40 9.15
C GLY A 285 -3.29 -22.73 9.90
N PHE A 286 -3.51 -21.51 10.39
CA PHE A 286 -2.47 -20.74 11.06
C PHE A 286 -2.05 -21.35 12.40
N ASP A 287 -2.98 -21.84 13.23
CA ASP A 287 -2.63 -22.53 14.48
C ASP A 287 -1.69 -23.73 14.24
N ARG A 288 -1.84 -24.44 13.11
CA ARG A 288 -0.96 -25.57 12.75
C ARG A 288 0.47 -25.12 12.47
N VAL A 289 0.64 -24.11 11.63
CA VAL A 289 1.98 -23.66 11.21
C VAL A 289 2.66 -22.84 12.31
N LEU A 290 1.91 -22.06 13.09
CA LEU A 290 2.44 -21.35 14.26
C LEU A 290 3.00 -22.34 15.28
N ALA A 291 2.29 -23.44 15.54
CA ALA A 291 2.83 -24.53 16.38
C ALA A 291 4.08 -25.18 15.78
N GLU A 292 4.12 -25.43 14.46
CA GLU A 292 5.29 -26.02 13.78
C GLU A 292 6.54 -25.14 13.88
N ILE A 293 6.39 -23.82 13.76
CA ILE A 293 7.51 -22.88 13.89
C ILE A 293 7.87 -22.58 15.35
N GLY A 294 7.16 -23.16 16.32
CA GLY A 294 7.43 -22.95 17.75
C GLY A 294 6.85 -21.65 18.32
N PHE A 295 5.83 -21.06 17.68
CA PHE A 295 5.13 -19.89 18.18
C PHE A 295 3.78 -20.25 18.81
N GLU A 296 3.64 -20.01 20.11
CA GLU A 296 2.44 -20.34 20.89
C GLU A 296 1.33 -19.29 20.77
N LEU A 297 0.82 -19.05 19.56
CA LEU A 297 -0.37 -18.22 19.33
C LEU A 297 -1.53 -19.07 18.83
N ARG A 298 -2.64 -19.01 19.58
CA ARG A 298 -3.90 -19.65 19.20
C ARG A 298 -4.87 -18.62 18.67
N THR A 299 -5.26 -18.77 17.41
CA THR A 299 -6.17 -17.88 16.69
C THR A 299 -7.59 -18.44 16.68
N LEU A 300 -7.76 -19.76 16.82
CA LEU A 300 -9.09 -20.38 16.88
C LEU A 300 -9.88 -19.89 18.09
N ARG A 301 -11.05 -19.28 17.82
CA ARG A 301 -11.96 -18.67 18.82
C ARG A 301 -11.39 -17.46 19.58
N ASN A 302 -10.28 -16.87 19.11
CA ASN A 302 -9.66 -15.68 19.70
C ASN A 302 -9.73 -14.47 18.75
N CYS A 303 -10.92 -14.17 18.22
CA CYS A 303 -11.12 -13.02 17.31
C CYS A 303 -11.16 -11.70 18.08
N THR A 304 -9.98 -11.20 18.47
CA THR A 304 -9.78 -9.93 19.19
C THR A 304 -8.67 -9.12 18.52
N TRP A 305 -8.65 -7.80 18.76
CA TRP A 305 -7.61 -6.93 18.20
C TRP A 305 -6.22 -7.31 18.68
N SER A 306 -6.09 -7.66 19.97
CA SER A 306 -4.80 -8.08 20.55
C SER A 306 -4.22 -9.30 19.83
N ASN A 307 -5.05 -10.33 19.61
CA ASN A 307 -4.64 -11.54 18.93
C ASN A 307 -4.30 -11.26 17.45
N TYR A 308 -5.08 -10.40 16.79
CA TYR A 308 -4.87 -10.08 15.38
C TYR A 308 -3.61 -9.23 15.16
N SER A 309 -3.35 -8.29 16.06
CA SER A 309 -2.13 -7.47 16.05
C SER A 309 -0.89 -8.32 16.28
N GLU A 310 -0.97 -9.29 17.21
CA GLU A 310 0.11 -10.24 17.47
C GLU A 310 0.39 -11.13 16.24
N PHE A 311 -0.67 -11.67 15.61
CA PHE A 311 -0.57 -12.42 14.36
C PHE A 311 0.15 -11.62 13.25
N ASN A 312 -0.27 -10.38 12.98
CA ASN A 312 0.39 -9.54 11.98
C ASN A 312 1.83 -9.19 12.38
N GLY A 313 2.10 -9.01 13.68
CA GLY A 313 3.45 -8.77 14.21
C GLY A 313 4.40 -9.95 13.98
N VAL A 314 3.91 -11.19 14.12
CA VAL A 314 4.67 -12.40 13.79
C VAL A 314 5.04 -12.43 12.31
N LEU A 315 4.06 -12.16 11.43
CA LEU A 315 4.30 -12.13 9.99
C LEU A 315 5.32 -11.05 9.61
N GLU A 316 5.25 -9.88 10.22
CA GLU A 316 6.21 -8.80 10.01
C GLU A 316 7.62 -9.21 10.47
N GLY A 317 7.73 -9.82 11.66
CA GLY A 317 8.99 -10.32 12.19
C GLY A 317 9.64 -11.39 11.30
N LEU A 318 8.83 -12.22 10.64
CA LEU A 318 9.29 -13.31 9.77
C LEU A 318 9.84 -12.86 8.41
N ARG A 319 9.59 -11.61 7.98
CA ARG A 319 10.03 -11.13 6.65
C ARG A 319 11.54 -11.23 6.47
N GLN A 320 12.31 -10.79 7.46
CA GLN A 320 13.77 -10.83 7.40
C GLN A 320 14.33 -12.28 7.48
N PRO A 321 13.91 -13.13 8.44
CA PRO A 321 14.31 -14.54 8.47
C PRO A 321 13.99 -15.29 7.16
N ILE A 322 12.83 -15.05 6.55
CA ILE A 322 12.46 -15.64 5.25
C ILE A 322 13.41 -15.15 4.17
N ALA A 323 13.66 -13.84 4.08
CA ALA A 323 14.55 -13.25 3.09
C ALA A 323 15.95 -13.86 3.17
N GLN A 324 16.50 -13.98 4.38
CA GLN A 324 17.81 -14.58 4.63
C GLN A 324 17.86 -16.06 4.25
N SER A 325 16.85 -16.84 4.64
CA SER A 325 16.81 -18.29 4.40
C SER A 325 16.59 -18.63 2.92
N ALA A 326 15.87 -17.78 2.19
CA ALA A 326 15.59 -17.93 0.77
C ALA A 326 16.62 -17.24 -0.16
N GLY A 327 17.52 -16.42 0.38
CA GLY A 327 18.46 -15.62 -0.42
C GLY A 327 17.80 -14.48 -1.20
N LEU A 328 16.72 -13.90 -0.66
CA LEU A 328 15.97 -12.80 -1.27
C LEU A 328 16.37 -11.45 -0.68
N GLU A 329 16.31 -10.39 -1.48
CA GLU A 329 16.62 -9.03 -1.01
C GLU A 329 15.57 -8.50 -0.03
N SER A 330 14.30 -8.80 -0.28
CA SER A 330 13.19 -8.38 0.56
C SER A 330 11.99 -9.31 0.40
N VAL A 331 11.12 -9.29 1.39
CA VAL A 331 9.88 -10.08 1.46
C VAL A 331 8.76 -9.12 1.85
N ARG A 332 7.62 -9.16 1.16
CA ARG A 332 6.43 -8.37 1.54
C ARG A 332 5.66 -9.09 2.64
N LEU A 333 4.82 -8.36 3.38
CA LEU A 333 3.99 -8.97 4.44
C LEU A 333 3.09 -10.10 3.89
N ILE A 334 2.50 -9.89 2.71
CA ILE A 334 1.69 -10.91 2.03
C ILE A 334 2.49 -12.14 1.58
N ASP A 335 3.77 -11.98 1.27
CA ASP A 335 4.64 -13.09 0.90
C ASP A 335 4.93 -13.95 2.14
N ALA A 336 5.23 -13.31 3.28
CA ALA A 336 5.39 -14.01 4.56
C ALA A 336 4.12 -14.79 4.96
N HIS A 337 2.94 -14.16 4.83
CA HIS A 337 1.66 -14.85 5.00
C HIS A 337 1.52 -16.06 4.07
N SER A 338 1.81 -15.87 2.78
CA SER A 338 1.64 -16.91 1.74
C SER A 338 2.55 -18.12 1.97
N LEU A 339 3.78 -17.89 2.46
CA LEU A 339 4.69 -18.97 2.85
C LEU A 339 4.11 -19.80 3.99
N LEU A 340 3.67 -19.15 5.07
CA LEU A 340 3.10 -19.87 6.22
C LEU A 340 1.80 -20.60 5.84
N TRP A 341 0.97 -20.02 4.98
CA TRP A 341 -0.24 -20.67 4.50
C TRP A 341 0.07 -21.94 3.69
N LEU A 342 1.03 -21.85 2.75
CA LEU A 342 1.48 -23.00 1.98
C LEU A 342 2.10 -24.08 2.90
N PHE A 343 2.93 -23.67 3.85
CA PHE A 343 3.54 -24.57 4.82
C PHE A 343 2.46 -25.31 5.64
N SER A 344 1.46 -24.60 6.14
CA SER A 344 0.30 -25.19 6.83
C SER A 344 -0.45 -26.22 5.96
N ALA A 345 -0.62 -25.91 4.67
CA ALA A 345 -1.29 -26.81 3.74
C ALA A 345 -0.48 -28.09 3.51
N LEU A 346 0.84 -27.97 3.34
CA LEU A 346 1.76 -29.10 3.17
C LEU A 346 1.84 -29.98 4.42
N LEU A 347 1.91 -29.39 5.62
CA LEU A 347 1.84 -30.14 6.90
C LEU A 347 0.55 -30.96 7.01
N ARG A 348 -0.58 -30.36 6.60
CA ARG A 348 -1.87 -31.07 6.58
C ARG A 348 -1.86 -32.24 5.61
N MET A 349 -1.27 -32.07 4.43
CA MET A 349 -1.18 -33.11 3.40
C MET A 349 -0.25 -34.23 3.86
N GLU A 350 0.87 -33.90 4.51
CA GLU A 350 1.76 -34.88 5.12
C GLU A 350 1.04 -35.73 6.17
N ALA A 351 0.32 -35.09 7.10
CA ALA A 351 -0.42 -35.78 8.14
C ALA A 351 -1.49 -36.75 7.59
N LYS A 352 -1.94 -36.53 6.35
CA LYS A 352 -2.90 -37.39 5.63
C LYS A 352 -2.23 -38.40 4.69
N GLY A 353 -0.90 -38.40 4.56
CA GLY A 353 -0.18 -39.23 3.60
C GLY A 353 -0.40 -38.83 2.14
N GLU A 354 -0.78 -37.58 1.87
CA GLU A 354 -1.16 -37.08 0.55
C GLU A 354 0.02 -36.46 -0.23
N LEU A 355 1.20 -36.30 0.38
CA LEU A 355 2.36 -35.65 -0.28
C LEU A 355 2.91 -36.43 -1.48
N SER A 356 2.97 -37.77 -1.39
CA SER A 356 3.50 -38.63 -2.45
C SER A 356 2.51 -38.85 -3.61
N ASN A 357 1.26 -38.40 -3.46
CA ASN A 357 0.30 -38.32 -4.56
C ASN A 357 0.50 -37.03 -5.36
N GLY A 358 1.75 -36.55 -5.45
CA GLY A 358 2.16 -35.26 -6.01
C GLY A 358 1.33 -34.89 -7.22
N ALA A 359 1.01 -33.60 -7.36
CA ALA A 359 0.16 -33.10 -8.43
C ALA A 359 0.53 -33.84 -9.72
N LYS A 360 -0.36 -34.74 -10.19
CA LYS A 360 -0.18 -35.40 -11.49
C LYS A 360 0.25 -34.29 -12.42
N ALA A 361 1.45 -34.39 -12.98
CA ALA A 361 2.08 -33.38 -13.82
C ALA A 361 1.07 -32.80 -14.81
N SER A 362 0.37 -31.76 -14.39
CA SER A 362 -0.70 -31.09 -15.12
C SER A 362 -0.49 -29.62 -14.86
N GLU A 363 0.18 -29.01 -15.84
CA GLU A 363 -0.21 -27.72 -16.38
C GLU A 363 -0.53 -26.64 -15.33
N ARG A 364 0.45 -26.25 -14.51
CA ARG A 364 0.41 -24.96 -13.81
C ARG A 364 1.79 -24.47 -13.37
N TYR A 365 2.83 -24.80 -14.15
CA TYR A 365 4.11 -24.12 -14.04
C TYR A 365 3.91 -22.70 -14.55
N LEU A 366 3.83 -21.73 -13.63
CA LEU A 366 3.80 -20.32 -13.99
C LEU A 366 5.23 -19.85 -14.31
N GLY A 367 5.75 -20.21 -15.47
CA GLY A 367 6.94 -19.55 -16.04
C GLY A 367 6.60 -18.11 -16.47
N ALA A 368 7.60 -17.33 -16.86
CA ALA A 368 7.40 -15.96 -17.36
C ALA A 368 6.31 -15.89 -18.45
N ARG A 369 6.22 -16.95 -19.27
CA ARG A 369 5.21 -17.14 -20.31
C ARG A 369 3.80 -17.28 -19.75
N GLU A 370 3.60 -18.14 -18.76
CA GLU A 370 2.30 -18.35 -18.13
C GLU A 370 1.88 -17.15 -17.28
N LYS A 371 2.84 -16.40 -16.72
CA LYS A 371 2.58 -15.12 -16.02
C LYS A 371 2.03 -14.09 -16.99
N SER A 372 2.65 -13.96 -18.16
CA SER A 372 2.12 -13.13 -19.25
C SER A 372 0.75 -13.63 -19.75
N ILE A 373 0.51 -14.94 -19.83
CA ILE A 373 -0.81 -15.49 -20.17
C ILE A 373 -1.86 -15.13 -19.12
N ALA A 374 -1.52 -15.20 -17.83
CA ALA A 374 -2.42 -14.84 -16.73
C ALA A 374 -2.71 -13.33 -16.72
N GLU A 375 -1.70 -12.48 -16.95
CA GLU A 375 -1.84 -11.03 -17.09
C GLU A 375 -2.69 -10.66 -18.32
N MET A 376 -2.43 -11.28 -19.47
CA MET A 376 -3.25 -11.10 -20.68
C MET A 376 -4.70 -11.54 -20.44
N LYS A 377 -4.92 -12.69 -19.80
CA LYS A 377 -6.26 -13.19 -19.44
C LYS A 377 -6.97 -12.25 -18.47
N HIS A 378 -6.25 -11.69 -17.49
CA HIS A 378 -6.79 -10.72 -16.55
C HIS A 378 -7.13 -9.39 -17.24
N SER A 379 -6.24 -8.88 -18.12
CA SER A 379 -6.49 -7.68 -18.92
C SER A 379 -7.72 -7.85 -19.81
N VAL A 380 -7.87 -9.01 -20.47
CA VAL A 380 -9.05 -9.33 -21.29
C VAL A 380 -10.30 -9.40 -20.41
N GLY A 381 -10.24 -10.06 -19.25
CA GLY A 381 -11.36 -10.12 -18.30
C GLY A 381 -11.78 -8.73 -17.83
N LYS A 382 -10.82 -7.86 -17.49
CA LYS A 382 -11.04 -6.46 -17.11
C LYS A 382 -11.67 -5.66 -18.24
N THR A 383 -11.16 -5.79 -19.47
CA THR A 383 -11.71 -5.12 -20.65
C THR A 383 -13.14 -5.60 -20.94
N VAL A 384 -13.42 -6.90 -20.90
CA VAL A 384 -14.76 -7.46 -21.15
C VAL A 384 -15.74 -7.03 -20.06
N PHE A 385 -15.35 -7.08 -18.79
CA PHE A 385 -16.16 -6.62 -17.67
C PHE A 385 -16.53 -5.13 -17.77
N ASN A 386 -15.56 -4.30 -18.18
CA ASN A 386 -15.76 -2.87 -18.37
C ASN A 386 -16.44 -2.50 -19.70
N SER A 387 -16.57 -3.45 -20.65
CA SER A 387 -17.19 -3.22 -21.97
C SER A 387 -18.67 -3.60 -21.97
N ASN A 388 -19.43 -3.12 -20.99
CA ASN A 388 -20.88 -3.33 -20.84
C ASN A 388 -21.74 -2.32 -21.64
N GLY A 389 -21.17 -1.67 -22.65
CA GLY A 389 -21.85 -0.65 -23.46
C GLY A 389 -21.99 0.72 -22.78
N GLN A 390 -21.30 0.96 -21.66
CA GLN A 390 -21.29 2.25 -20.97
C GLN A 390 -20.68 3.36 -21.83
N VAL A 391 -21.33 4.53 -21.81
CA VAL A 391 -20.78 5.78 -22.34
C VAL A 391 -19.90 6.37 -21.24
N ILE A 392 -18.58 6.35 -21.45
CA ILE A 392 -17.60 6.93 -20.51
C ILE A 392 -17.32 8.36 -20.96
N GLU A 393 -17.61 9.34 -20.11
CA GLU A 393 -17.20 10.74 -20.35
C GLU A 393 -15.67 10.83 -20.31
N THR A 394 -15.06 11.05 -21.48
CA THR A 394 -13.61 11.22 -21.57
C THR A 394 -13.28 12.71 -21.46
N LYS A 395 -12.43 13.07 -20.48
CA LYS A 395 -11.91 14.44 -20.37
C LYS A 395 -11.02 14.75 -21.58
N VAL A 396 -11.55 15.51 -22.53
CA VAL A 396 -10.79 15.97 -23.71
C VAL A 396 -9.71 16.92 -23.21
N LYS A 397 -8.44 16.57 -23.43
CA LYS A 397 -7.31 17.47 -23.11
C LYS A 397 -7.48 18.79 -23.86
N ASN A 398 -7.29 19.92 -23.16
CA ASN A 398 -7.28 21.24 -23.81
C ASN A 398 -6.08 21.32 -24.77
N LYS A 399 -6.35 21.58 -26.05
CA LYS A 399 -5.35 21.67 -27.11
C LYS A 399 -5.41 23.08 -27.71
N GLU A 400 -4.56 23.95 -27.21
CA GLU A 400 -4.40 25.30 -27.75
C GLU A 400 -3.42 25.31 -28.94
N LEU A 401 -3.77 26.07 -29.97
CA LEU A 401 -2.84 26.47 -31.02
C LEU A 401 -2.17 27.77 -30.57
N ARG A 402 -0.87 27.72 -30.27
CA ARG A 402 -0.10 28.87 -29.72
C ARG A 402 0.64 29.63 -30.81
N MET A 403 0.03 29.74 -31.98
CA MET A 403 0.53 30.49 -33.13
C MET A 403 -0.66 30.89 -34.01
N SER A 404 -0.46 31.91 -34.85
CA SER A 404 -1.44 32.29 -35.88
C SER A 404 -1.48 31.27 -37.02
N ASP A 405 -2.56 31.29 -37.80
CA ASP A 405 -2.70 30.41 -38.98
C ASP A 405 -1.58 30.63 -40.02
N ALA A 406 -1.12 31.88 -40.19
CA ALA A 406 -0.02 32.22 -41.10
C ALA A 406 1.32 31.65 -40.60
N GLU A 407 1.57 31.71 -39.29
CA GLU A 407 2.76 31.11 -38.67
C GLU A 407 2.73 29.58 -38.75
N LEU A 408 1.55 28.97 -38.59
CA LEU A 408 1.38 27.53 -38.75
C LEU A 408 1.64 27.10 -40.20
N GLU A 409 1.11 27.81 -41.19
CA GLU A 409 1.36 27.50 -42.61
C GLU A 409 2.86 27.58 -42.93
N GLN A 410 3.51 28.64 -42.48
CA GLN A 410 4.96 28.83 -42.68
C GLN A 410 5.75 27.70 -42.00
N LEU A 411 5.40 27.33 -40.76
CA LEU A 411 6.04 26.22 -40.06
C LEU A 411 5.86 24.89 -40.78
N LEU A 412 4.67 24.59 -41.31
CA LEU A 412 4.42 23.35 -42.05
C LEU A 412 5.29 23.26 -43.33
N ARG A 413 5.45 24.39 -44.04
CA ARG A 413 6.34 24.46 -45.22
C ARG A 413 7.79 24.23 -44.84
N GLU A 414 8.27 24.90 -43.79
CA GLU A 414 9.63 24.72 -43.28
C GLU A 414 9.88 23.28 -42.83
N LEU A 415 8.94 22.65 -42.12
CA LEU A 415 9.08 21.26 -41.68
C LEU A 415 9.15 20.29 -42.87
N LEU A 416 8.33 20.46 -43.90
CA LEU A 416 8.40 19.62 -45.11
C LEU A 416 9.75 19.77 -45.82
N GLU A 417 10.24 21.01 -45.93
CA GLU A 417 11.52 21.32 -46.57
C GLU A 417 12.70 20.73 -45.77
N VAL A 418 12.77 21.00 -44.47
CA VAL A 418 13.85 20.51 -43.58
C VAL A 418 13.84 18.98 -43.50
N GLN A 419 12.66 18.35 -43.49
CA GLN A 419 12.55 16.89 -43.49
C GLN A 419 12.74 16.25 -44.88
N GLY A 420 12.83 17.05 -45.95
CA GLY A 420 12.99 16.58 -47.32
C GLY A 420 11.83 15.71 -47.80
N ASP A 421 10.58 16.12 -47.49
CA ASP A 421 9.35 15.38 -47.78
C ASP A 421 9.35 13.93 -47.23
N ARG A 422 9.97 13.72 -46.07
CA ARG A 422 10.01 12.43 -45.39
C ARG A 422 9.38 12.51 -44.00
N CYS A 423 8.84 11.38 -43.55
CA CYS A 423 8.33 11.22 -42.21
C CYS A 423 9.47 11.35 -41.18
N ALA A 424 9.31 12.24 -40.20
CA ALA A 424 10.32 12.51 -39.16
C ALA A 424 10.68 11.30 -38.29
N ILE A 425 9.75 10.35 -38.11
CA ILE A 425 9.96 9.14 -37.30
C ILE A 425 10.58 8.02 -38.13
N THR A 426 10.12 7.84 -39.37
CA THR A 426 10.43 6.63 -40.15
C THR A 426 11.42 6.84 -41.27
N GLY A 427 11.59 8.07 -41.75
CA GLY A 427 12.36 8.40 -42.97
C GLY A 427 11.66 8.02 -44.28
N LEU A 428 10.44 7.46 -44.21
CA LEU A 428 9.66 7.11 -45.40
C LEU A 428 9.26 8.36 -46.18
N ARG A 429 9.24 8.26 -47.51
CA ARG A 429 8.80 9.35 -48.38
C ARG A 429 7.30 9.59 -48.20
N LEU A 430 6.94 10.83 -47.90
CA LEU A 430 5.55 11.26 -47.80
C LEU A 430 4.91 11.26 -49.19
N GLN A 431 3.61 10.96 -49.24
CA GLN A 431 2.81 11.12 -50.45
C GLN A 431 1.80 12.24 -50.23
N PHE A 432 1.50 13.03 -51.27
CA PHE A 432 0.66 14.21 -51.13
C PHE A 432 -0.76 13.99 -51.63
N ARG A 433 -1.71 14.73 -51.05
CA ARG A 433 -3.12 14.65 -51.43
C ARG A 433 -3.28 14.97 -52.93
N GLY A 434 -4.02 14.13 -53.64
CA GLY A 434 -4.20 14.23 -55.09
C GLY A 434 -3.18 13.45 -55.93
N THR A 435 -2.04 13.04 -55.36
CA THR A 435 -0.99 12.28 -56.08
C THR A 435 -0.50 11.04 -55.32
N HIS A 436 -1.19 10.65 -54.24
CA HIS A 436 -0.85 9.49 -53.42
C HIS A 436 -1.48 8.21 -53.98
N SER A 437 -0.82 7.09 -53.76
CA SER A 437 -1.33 5.75 -53.99
C SER A 437 -1.81 5.08 -52.69
N ASP A 438 -1.44 5.61 -51.53
CA ASP A 438 -1.80 5.08 -50.21
C ASP A 438 -2.10 6.21 -49.21
N ASP A 439 -3.33 6.22 -48.69
CA ASP A 439 -3.81 7.19 -47.69
C ASP A 439 -2.99 7.17 -46.39
N ASN A 440 -2.38 6.03 -46.05
CA ASN A 440 -1.53 5.89 -44.88
C ASN A 440 -0.23 6.70 -44.99
N MET A 441 0.21 6.96 -46.22
CA MET A 441 1.46 7.67 -46.53
C MET A 441 1.27 9.19 -46.64
N LEU A 442 0.04 9.67 -46.46
CA LEU A 442 -0.24 11.11 -46.39
C LEU A 442 0.46 11.75 -45.19
N PRO A 443 0.93 13.00 -45.30
CA PRO A 443 1.47 13.74 -44.18
C PRO A 443 0.39 13.99 -43.12
N SER A 444 0.79 13.84 -41.86
CA SER A 444 0.02 14.19 -40.68
C SER A 444 0.90 14.98 -39.73
N LEU A 445 0.32 16.01 -39.12
CA LEU A 445 0.98 16.77 -38.08
C LEU A 445 0.91 15.99 -36.76
N ASP A 446 2.07 15.70 -36.17
CA ASP A 446 2.21 15.01 -34.89
C ASP A 446 2.85 15.95 -33.85
N ARG A 447 2.43 15.79 -32.59
CA ARG A 447 3.05 16.47 -31.45
C ARG A 447 4.11 15.55 -30.86
N ILE A 448 5.36 15.99 -30.78
CA ILE A 448 6.46 15.19 -30.21
C ILE A 448 6.10 14.77 -28.78
N ASP A 449 5.71 15.73 -27.94
CA ASP A 449 5.01 15.52 -26.68
C ASP A 449 3.49 15.61 -26.87
N SER A 450 2.82 14.46 -26.83
CA SER A 450 1.37 14.33 -26.95
C SER A 450 0.59 14.96 -25.78
N SER A 451 1.26 15.31 -24.67
CA SER A 451 0.67 16.06 -23.54
C SER A 451 0.83 17.58 -23.66
N GLY A 452 1.71 18.07 -24.55
CA GLY A 452 1.91 19.49 -24.84
C GLY A 452 0.91 20.09 -25.86
N HIS A 453 1.12 21.35 -26.21
CA HIS A 453 0.27 22.12 -27.14
C HIS A 453 0.82 22.11 -28.58
N TYR A 454 0.09 22.70 -29.52
CA TYR A 454 0.59 22.93 -30.88
C TYR A 454 1.45 24.20 -30.87
N GLU A 455 2.76 24.00 -30.73
CA GLU A 455 3.77 25.06 -30.65
C GLU A 455 5.01 24.66 -31.46
N ARG A 456 5.79 25.64 -31.91
CA ARG A 456 6.81 25.46 -32.96
C ARG A 456 7.81 24.34 -32.67
N GLU A 457 8.20 24.21 -31.41
CA GLU A 457 9.23 23.26 -30.94
C GLU A 457 8.68 21.85 -30.69
N ASN A 458 7.35 21.68 -30.70
CA ASN A 458 6.68 20.43 -30.36
C ASN A 458 6.03 19.74 -31.56
N LEU A 459 6.30 20.19 -32.80
CA LEU A 459 5.63 19.69 -34.00
C LEU A 459 6.60 19.00 -34.96
N GLN A 460 6.14 17.90 -35.55
CA GLN A 460 6.84 17.16 -36.60
C GLN A 460 5.84 16.62 -37.62
N ILE A 461 6.30 16.42 -38.87
CA ILE A 461 5.46 15.83 -39.91
C ILE A 461 5.79 14.34 -40.07
N VAL A 462 4.77 13.50 -39.95
CA VAL A 462 4.90 12.04 -40.03
C VAL A 462 3.90 11.45 -41.02
N CYS A 463 4.10 10.20 -41.45
CA CYS A 463 3.05 9.48 -42.18
C CYS A 463 1.80 9.32 -41.30
N ARG A 464 0.61 9.36 -41.89
CA ARG A 464 -0.67 9.23 -41.18
C ARG A 464 -0.76 7.97 -40.33
N PHE A 465 -0.30 6.83 -40.83
CA PHE A 465 -0.32 5.59 -40.05
C PHE A 465 0.63 5.64 -38.84
N ILE A 466 1.73 6.39 -38.94
CA ILE A 466 2.69 6.54 -37.85
C ILE A 466 2.13 7.41 -36.75
N ASN A 467 1.46 8.52 -37.08
CA ASN A 467 0.73 9.30 -36.09
C ASN A 467 -0.33 8.44 -35.39
N PHE A 468 -1.04 7.61 -36.16
CA PHE A 468 -2.04 6.68 -35.64
C PHE A 468 -1.44 5.58 -34.74
N TRP A 469 -0.21 5.11 -34.99
CA TRP A 469 0.45 4.12 -34.13
C TRP A 469 1.04 4.75 -32.86
N LYS A 470 1.62 5.95 -32.97
CA LYS A 470 2.21 6.66 -31.84
C LYS A 470 1.14 7.08 -30.82
N GLN A 471 -0.01 7.60 -31.27
CA GLN A 471 -1.09 8.09 -30.39
C GLN A 471 -0.55 9.05 -29.30
N ALA A 472 -0.74 8.69 -28.03
CA ALA A 472 -0.27 9.43 -26.86
C ALA A 472 1.05 8.88 -26.30
N SER A 473 1.67 7.90 -26.97
CA SER A 473 2.93 7.30 -26.54
C SER A 473 4.08 8.30 -26.60
N ASN A 474 5.05 8.15 -25.71
CA ASN A 474 6.26 8.96 -25.73
C ASN A 474 7.05 8.74 -27.05
N ASP A 475 7.44 9.84 -27.71
CA ASP A 475 8.09 9.78 -29.04
C ASP A 475 9.41 8.99 -29.02
N ARG A 476 10.25 9.18 -28.00
CA ARG A 476 11.56 8.50 -27.88
C ARG A 476 11.37 7.00 -27.72
N GLU A 477 10.44 6.58 -26.87
CA GLU A 477 10.14 5.17 -26.65
C GLU A 477 9.51 4.53 -27.89
N PHE A 478 8.63 5.24 -28.58
CA PHE A 478 8.05 4.77 -29.83
C PHE A 478 9.12 4.54 -30.91
N ARG A 479 10.07 5.47 -31.06
CA ARG A 479 11.22 5.30 -31.96
C ARG A 479 12.07 4.08 -31.60
N ARG A 480 12.34 3.86 -30.31
CA ARG A 480 13.07 2.68 -29.81
C ARG A 480 12.36 1.38 -30.20
N LEU A 481 11.06 1.29 -29.92
CA LEU A 481 10.25 0.11 -30.25
C LEU A 481 10.15 -0.12 -31.76
N LEU A 482 10.05 0.95 -32.56
CA LEU A 482 10.02 0.83 -34.02
C LEU A 482 11.35 0.32 -34.59
N ASN A 483 12.49 0.70 -34.00
CA ASN A 483 13.79 0.17 -34.40
C ASN A 483 13.91 -1.33 -34.12
N LEU A 484 13.34 -1.83 -33.01
CA LEU A 484 13.24 -3.26 -32.76
C LEU A 484 12.45 -3.97 -33.86
N VAL A 485 11.30 -3.41 -34.29
CA VAL A 485 10.49 -3.95 -35.40
C VAL A 485 11.28 -3.97 -36.72
N ARG A 486 12.18 -3.02 -36.92
CA ARG A 486 13.04 -2.91 -38.12
C ARG A 486 14.28 -3.80 -38.07
N GLY A 487 14.52 -4.51 -36.96
CA GLY A 487 15.74 -5.30 -36.77
C GLY A 487 17.00 -4.45 -36.60
N ILE A 488 16.86 -3.19 -36.17
CA ILE A 488 18.00 -2.31 -35.88
C ILE A 488 18.28 -2.42 -34.38
N GLU A 489 19.29 -3.20 -34.01
CA GLU A 489 19.73 -3.30 -32.61
C GLU A 489 20.33 -1.96 -32.17
N ALA A 490 19.95 -1.50 -30.97
CA ALA A 490 20.54 -0.31 -30.38
C ALA A 490 22.00 -0.64 -30.05
N SER A 491 22.94 -0.09 -30.83
CA SER A 491 24.35 -0.11 -30.46
C SER A 491 24.49 0.61 -29.12
N GLU A 492 24.83 -0.14 -28.07
CA GLU A 492 25.25 0.43 -26.78
C GLU A 492 26.48 1.32 -27.02
N SER A 493 26.36 2.58 -26.63
CA SER A 493 27.47 3.53 -26.51
C SER A 493 27.63 3.92 -25.05
#